data_AF-A0A958IXC2-F1
#
_entry.id   AF-A0A958IXC2-F1
#
_cell.length_a   1.000
_cell.length_b   1.000
_cell.length_c   1.000
_cell.angle_alpha   90.00
_cell.angle_beta   90.00
_cell.angle_gamma   90.00
#
_symmetry.space_group_name_H-M   'P 1'
#
loop_
_entity.id
_entity.type
_entity.pdbx_description
1 polymer ?
#
loop_
_entity_poly.entity_id
_entity_poly.type
_entity_poly.pdbx_seq_one_letter_code
_entity_poly.pdbx_strand_id
1 'polypeptide(L)'
;QFFDAPGDHAEEMETSLLLYLKPELVLPKDQWGSGKEKKNKIKAFSEGWAWAERPWSKISEDTGVGSPMQATKKKGEKFFKAVTTKMADLFYDISKANLEQLYE
;
A
#
# COMPACT_ATOMS: atom_id res chain seq x y z
N GLN A 1 0.10 11.78 8.09
CA GLN A 1 0.70 11.14 6.89
C GLN A 1 1.74 10.11 7.34
N PHE A 2 1.74 8.90 6.77
CA PHE A 2 2.63 7.79 7.17
C PHE A 2 3.84 7.62 6.24
N PHE A 3 3.64 7.90 4.95
CA PHE A 3 4.59 7.64 3.87
C PHE A 3 4.84 8.89 3.05
N ASP A 4 6.04 9.00 2.49
CA ASP A 4 6.50 10.19 1.77
C ASP A 4 6.34 10.03 0.25
N ALA A 5 6.57 8.81 -0.26
CA ALA A 5 6.44 8.45 -1.65
C ALA A 5 5.14 7.66 -1.89
N PRO A 6 4.23 8.14 -2.76
CA PRO A 6 3.08 7.35 -3.18
C PRO A 6 3.54 6.21 -4.10
N GLY A 7 2.77 5.14 -4.09
CA GLY A 7 2.95 4.01 -5.00
C GLY A 7 1.76 3.06 -4.90
N ASP A 8 1.94 1.85 -5.43
CA ASP A 8 0.87 0.86 -5.54
C ASP A 8 1.35 -0.57 -5.21
N HIS A 9 2.57 -0.96 -5.58
CA HIS A 9 3.07 -2.31 -5.34
C HIS A 9 4.57 -2.35 -5.04
N ALA A 10 4.94 -3.09 -3.99
CA ALA A 10 6.28 -3.20 -3.44
C ALA A 10 6.93 -1.83 -3.11
N GLU A 11 6.11 -0.84 -2.82
CA GLU A 11 6.53 0.54 -2.57
C GLU A 11 6.83 0.79 -1.09
N GLU A 12 6.90 2.06 -0.68
CA GLU A 12 7.25 2.48 0.67
C GLU A 12 6.39 1.85 1.78
N MET A 13 5.06 1.78 1.62
CA MET A 13 4.14 1.21 2.59
C MET A 13 4.29 -0.31 2.72
N GLU A 14 4.18 -1.06 1.62
CA GLU A 14 4.30 -2.53 1.65
C GLU A 14 5.67 -2.96 2.19
N THR A 15 6.75 -2.31 1.74
CA THR A 15 8.11 -2.58 2.21
C THR A 15 8.26 -2.21 3.69
N SER A 16 7.75 -1.06 4.12
CA SER A 16 7.80 -0.66 5.54
C SER A 16 7.08 -1.65 6.44
N LEU A 17 5.92 -2.15 6.02
CA LEU A 17 5.16 -3.17 6.74
C LEU A 17 5.96 -4.47 6.89
N LEU A 18 6.58 -4.98 5.81
CA LEU A 18 7.41 -6.19 5.93
C LEU A 18 8.67 -5.96 6.76
N LEU A 19 9.32 -4.80 6.67
CA LEU A 19 10.44 -4.45 7.55
C LEU A 19 10.05 -4.44 9.05
N TYR A 20 8.77 -4.22 9.35
CA TYR A 20 8.25 -4.32 10.71
C TYR A 20 7.85 -5.74 11.10
N LEU A 21 7.11 -6.44 10.26
CA LEU A 21 6.50 -7.73 10.58
C LEU A 21 7.43 -8.92 10.38
N LYS A 22 8.22 -8.90 9.30
CA LYS A 22 9.06 -10.00 8.80
C LYS A 22 10.32 -9.47 8.10
N PRO A 23 11.18 -8.70 8.80
CA PRO A 23 12.38 -8.10 8.20
C PRO A 23 13.31 -9.12 7.53
N GLU A 24 13.32 -10.37 8.01
CA GLU A 24 14.10 -11.47 7.46
C GLU A 24 13.70 -11.90 6.03
N LEU A 25 12.50 -11.50 5.58
CA LEU A 25 12.00 -11.80 4.23
C LEU A 25 12.27 -10.66 3.24
N VAL A 26 12.84 -9.54 3.68
CA VAL A 26 13.14 -8.38 2.83
C VAL A 26 14.63 -8.41 2.48
N LEU A 27 14.94 -8.40 1.17
CA LEU A 27 16.32 -8.35 0.70
C LEU A 27 17.04 -7.07 1.17
N PRO A 28 18.39 -7.08 1.20
CA PRO A 28 19.19 -5.87 1.45
C PRO A 28 18.82 -4.69 0.54
N LYS A 29 18.94 -3.46 1.07
CA LYS A 29 18.45 -2.23 0.43
C LYS A 29 19.10 -1.93 -0.93
N ASP A 30 20.33 -2.37 -1.15
CA ASP A 30 21.06 -2.26 -2.41
C ASP A 30 20.48 -3.11 -3.54
N GLN A 31 19.62 -4.08 -3.22
CA GLN A 31 18.91 -4.92 -4.20
C GLN A 31 17.50 -4.43 -4.52
N TRP A 32 17.03 -3.36 -3.88
CA TRP A 32 15.69 -2.84 -4.10
C TRP A 32 15.62 -2.09 -5.44
N GLY A 33 14.61 -2.45 -6.24
CA GLY A 33 14.32 -1.79 -7.50
C GLY A 33 13.88 -0.33 -7.34
N SER A 34 13.83 0.38 -8.46
CA SER A 34 13.34 1.76 -8.51
C SER A 34 11.83 1.86 -8.35
N GLY A 35 11.10 0.80 -8.75
CA GLY A 35 9.64 0.79 -8.81
C GLY A 35 9.07 1.77 -9.84
N LYS A 36 9.87 2.19 -10.82
CA LYS A 36 9.44 3.18 -11.81
C LYS A 36 8.42 2.58 -12.77
N GLU A 37 7.21 3.13 -12.76
CA GLU A 37 6.14 2.71 -13.65
C GLU A 37 6.05 3.54 -14.94
N LYS A 38 5.55 2.92 -16.01
CA LYS A 38 5.07 3.59 -17.23
C LYS A 38 3.55 3.70 -17.17
N LYS A 39 3.03 4.92 -17.27
CA LYS A 39 1.58 5.18 -17.32
C LYS A 39 0.98 4.88 -18.70
N ASN A 40 -0.32 4.58 -18.70
CA ASN A 40 -1.06 4.45 -19.95
C ASN A 40 -1.08 5.79 -20.71
N LYS A 41 -0.99 5.74 -22.04
CA LYS A 41 -1.05 6.96 -22.88
C LYS A 41 -2.46 7.53 -22.97
N ILE A 42 -3.50 6.72 -22.76
CA ILE A 42 -4.90 7.17 -22.73
C ILE A 42 -5.20 7.67 -21.32
N LYS A 43 -5.48 8.98 -21.20
CA LYS A 43 -5.66 9.68 -19.92
C LYS A 43 -6.83 9.13 -19.08
N ALA A 44 -7.92 8.70 -19.72
CA ALA A 44 -9.09 8.15 -19.03
C ALA A 44 -8.74 7.01 -18.05
N PHE A 45 -7.71 6.21 -18.36
CA PHE A 45 -7.24 5.13 -17.48
C PHE A 45 -6.40 5.60 -16.27
N SER A 46 -6.17 6.90 -16.13
CA SER A 46 -5.51 7.52 -14.97
C SER A 46 -6.41 8.53 -14.24
N GLU A 47 -7.67 8.67 -14.66
CA GLU A 47 -8.64 9.62 -14.11
C GLU A 47 -9.67 8.97 -13.16
N GLY A 48 -9.62 7.64 -13.01
CA GLY A 48 -10.41 6.90 -12.00
C GLY A 48 -11.85 6.53 -12.40
N TRP A 49 -12.30 6.86 -13.62
CA TRP A 49 -13.66 6.52 -14.10
C TRP A 49 -13.69 5.43 -15.19
N ALA A 50 -12.54 5.11 -15.78
CA ALA A 50 -12.36 4.00 -16.72
C ALA A 50 -11.19 3.13 -16.28
N TRP A 51 -11.25 1.82 -16.58
CA TRP A 51 -10.26 0.86 -16.12
C TRP A 51 -9.77 -0.05 -17.26
N ALA A 52 -8.47 -0.35 -17.21
CA ALA A 52 -7.82 -1.39 -17.98
C ALA A 52 -6.71 -2.00 -17.11
N GLU A 53 -6.44 -3.29 -17.28
CA GLU A 53 -5.36 -3.95 -16.57
C GLU A 53 -3.98 -3.38 -16.97
N ARG A 54 -3.01 -3.49 -16.06
CA ARG A 54 -1.61 -3.14 -16.34
C ARG A 54 -0.85 -4.39 -16.77
N PRO A 55 -0.30 -4.45 -18.00
CA PRO A 55 0.56 -5.55 -18.40
C PRO A 55 1.93 -5.36 -17.73
N TRP A 56 2.20 -6.12 -16.68
CA TRP A 56 3.40 -5.97 -15.84
C TRP A 56 4.71 -5.90 -16.63
N SER A 57 4.89 -6.78 -17.61
CA SER A 57 6.06 -6.83 -18.49
C SER A 57 6.26 -5.57 -19.36
N LYS A 58 5.25 -4.71 -19.47
CA LYS A 58 5.32 -3.45 -20.23
C LYS A 58 5.46 -2.23 -19.34
N ILE A 59 4.99 -2.29 -18.10
CA ILE A 59 4.86 -1.11 -17.23
C ILE A 59 6.00 -0.93 -16.24
N SER A 60 6.70 -2.00 -15.88
CA SER A 60 7.78 -1.96 -14.88
C SER A 60 8.94 -2.87 -15.32
N GLU A 61 10.16 -2.51 -14.92
CA GLU A 61 11.37 -3.30 -15.17
C GLU A 61 11.68 -4.27 -14.02
N ASP A 62 11.23 -3.94 -12.81
CA ASP A 62 11.53 -4.65 -11.56
C ASP A 62 10.26 -5.21 -10.87
N THR A 63 9.12 -5.16 -11.56
CA THR A 63 7.78 -5.53 -11.06
C THR A 63 7.25 -4.67 -9.90
N GLY A 64 7.99 -3.65 -9.45
CA GLY A 64 7.51 -2.66 -8.50
C GLY A 64 6.75 -1.51 -9.18
N VAL A 65 5.86 -0.85 -8.42
CA VAL A 65 5.16 0.40 -8.78
C VAL A 65 5.19 1.33 -7.56
N GLY A 66 6.08 2.32 -7.62
CA GLY A 66 6.42 3.21 -6.51
C GLY A 66 7.75 2.80 -5.85
N SER A 67 8.52 3.79 -5.39
CA SER A 67 9.85 3.54 -4.86
C SER A 67 9.81 3.08 -3.39
N PRO A 68 10.47 1.97 -3.02
CA PRO A 68 10.58 1.54 -1.63
C PRO A 68 11.70 2.26 -0.85
N MET A 69 12.45 3.18 -1.47
CA MET A 69 13.70 3.72 -0.89
C MET A 69 13.54 4.42 0.45
N GLN A 70 12.36 4.99 0.71
CA GLN A 70 12.03 5.71 1.94
C GLN A 70 11.41 4.80 3.02
N ALA A 71 11.31 3.49 2.76
CA ALA A 71 10.70 2.53 3.66
C ALA A 71 11.55 2.35 4.93
N THR A 72 10.88 2.28 6.07
CA THR A 72 11.53 2.02 7.36
C THR A 72 10.64 1.17 8.25
N LYS A 73 11.26 0.36 9.11
CA LYS A 73 10.57 -0.39 10.16
C LYS A 73 9.65 0.49 11.01
N LYS A 74 10.10 1.71 11.37
CA LYS A 74 9.33 2.67 12.19
C LYS A 74 8.05 3.13 11.48
N LYS A 75 8.11 3.39 10.17
CA LYS A 75 6.92 3.74 9.37
C LYS A 75 5.94 2.56 9.33
N GLY A 76 6.45 1.35 9.14
CA GLY A 76 5.67 0.11 9.16
C GLY A 76 4.94 -0.11 10.47
N GLU A 77 5.65 0.00 11.59
CA GLU A 77 5.05 -0.12 12.93
C GLU A 77 3.94 0.90 13.15
N LYS A 78 4.21 2.17 12.83
CA LYS A 78 3.25 3.27 13.01
C LYS A 78 1.98 3.04 12.20
N PHE A 79 2.14 2.63 10.93
CA PHE A 79 1.00 2.36 10.04
C PHE A 79 0.23 1.11 10.45
N PHE A 80 0.92 0.02 10.77
CA PHE A 80 0.31 -1.23 11.22
C PHE A 80 -0.55 -1.00 12.46
N LYS A 81 -0.04 -0.28 13.48
CA LYS A 81 -0.81 0.08 14.67
C LYS A 81 -2.07 0.87 14.31
N ALA A 82 -1.95 1.90 13.48
CA ALA A 82 -3.09 2.73 13.09
C ALA A 82 -4.18 1.94 12.34
N VAL A 83 -3.79 1.09 11.39
CA VAL A 83 -4.74 0.25 10.64
C VAL A 83 -5.40 -0.78 11.54
N THR A 84 -4.63 -1.47 12.38
CA THR A 84 -5.17 -2.50 13.28
C THR A 84 -6.11 -1.92 14.31
N THR A 85 -5.82 -0.74 14.89
CA THR A 85 -6.76 -0.03 15.76
C THR A 85 -8.05 0.31 15.01
N LYS A 86 -7.97 0.91 13.83
CA LYS A 86 -9.16 1.28 13.04
C LYS A 86 -10.03 0.07 12.67
N MET A 87 -9.40 -1.05 12.32
CA MET A 87 -10.13 -2.30 12.02
C MET A 87 -10.73 -2.91 13.29
N ALA A 88 -10.03 -2.87 14.42
CA ALA A 88 -10.54 -3.36 15.70
C ALA A 88 -11.77 -2.55 16.15
N ASP A 89 -11.72 -1.22 16.03
CA ASP A 89 -12.85 -0.34 16.35
C ASP A 89 -14.06 -0.67 15.46
N LEU A 90 -13.86 -0.82 14.15
CA LEU A 90 -14.93 -1.24 13.23
C LEU A 90 -15.53 -2.59 13.63
N PHE A 91 -14.70 -3.59 13.93
CA PHE A 91 -15.18 -4.91 14.33
C PHE A 91 -15.94 -4.86 15.65
N TYR A 92 -15.49 -4.03 16.59
CA TYR A 92 -16.18 -3.80 17.84
C TYR A 92 -17.56 -3.17 17.60
N ASP A 93 -17.62 -2.10 16.81
CA ASP A 93 -18.88 -1.41 16.50
C ASP A 93 -19.86 -2.33 15.77
N ILE A 94 -19.40 -3.09 14.77
CA ILE A 94 -20.23 -4.11 14.08
C ILE A 94 -20.76 -5.13 15.08
N SER A 95 -19.94 -5.60 16.03
CA SER A 95 -20.37 -6.58 17.03
C SER A 95 -21.43 -6.05 18.00
N LYS A 96 -21.56 -4.72 18.13
CA LYS A 96 -22.52 -4.03 18.99
C LYS A 96 -23.70 -3.43 18.24
N ALA A 97 -23.66 -3.43 16.91
CA ALA A 97 -24.66 -2.75 16.08
C ALA A 97 -26.05 -3.39 16.26
N ASN A 98 -27.04 -2.54 16.54
CA ASN A 98 -28.44 -2.91 16.44
C ASN A 98 -28.93 -2.59 15.02
N LEU A 99 -29.23 -3.62 14.22
CA LEU A 99 -29.66 -3.45 12.83
C LEU A 99 -31.00 -2.69 12.70
N GLU A 100 -31.84 -2.70 13.73
CA GLU A 100 -33.10 -1.96 13.76
C GLU A 100 -32.90 -0.47 14.08
N GLN A 101 -31.73 -0.08 14.61
CA GLN A 101 -31.42 1.27 15.07
C GLN A 101 -30.04 1.73 14.58
N LEU A 102 -29.74 1.49 13.30
CA LEU A 102 -28.42 1.77 12.72
C LEU A 102 -28.24 3.22 12.23
N TYR A 103 -29.34 3.97 12.10
CA TYR A 103 -29.36 5.32 11.50
C TYR A 103 -29.91 6.33 12.51
N GLU A 104 -29.34 7.53 12.52
CA GLU A 104 -29.84 8.72 13.23
C GLU A 104 -30.94 9.45 12.42
#